data_AF-A0A6A5AMZ8-F1
#
_entry.id   AF-A0A6A5AMZ8-F1
#
_cell.length_a   1.000
_cell.length_b   1.000
_cell.length_c   1.000
_cell.angle_alpha   90.00
_cell.angle_beta   90.00
_cell.angle_gamma   90.00
#
_symmetry.space_group_name_H-M   'P 1'
#
loop_
_entity.id
_entity.type
_entity.pdbx_description
1 polymer ?
#
loop_
_entity_poly.entity_id
_entity_poly.type
_entity_poly.pdbx_seq_one_letter_code
_entity_poly.pdbx_strand_id
1 'polypeptide(L)'
;AAAPPPPSHDVPPPPSPQPPAVSGGPPRLGRANSLVPAPSSKLLVYVPLDAPDDLDRNWAWHYMTAQKQLTGDMADLDKWKTVDGFEKHTALVYGLLTDSKEIFWALLRTFWNDNQAIKDKTFQGLHALVDIRFLRLAPSCRVNLLWLVEQCIHDSVNVDALLIVLMRYVGVTCADAEPNLLEWLVRAVATPAIWDSIVPHVAFTLLSILPELYATKPLKATKNRNHGMVQDIMTFLVARVDGAPDVAAKVAAAISALIKLGMMRNLLPLVDYLGEYHPALGKQCQAALPLHFTPRPPGNIYCTCYVRTTGASLYMVYV
;
A
#
# COMPACT_ATOMS: atom_id res chain seq x y z
N ALA A 1 72.75 54.08 -4.03
CA ALA A 1 72.83 52.62 -3.84
C ALA A 1 71.73 52.21 -2.87
N ALA A 2 70.69 51.56 -3.37
CA ALA A 2 69.56 51.09 -2.56
C ALA A 2 69.83 49.66 -2.09
N ALA A 3 69.52 49.37 -0.82
CA ALA A 3 69.73 48.07 -0.19
C ALA A 3 68.79 46.98 -0.78
N PRO A 4 69.19 45.70 -0.78
CA PRO A 4 68.37 44.62 -1.32
C PRO A 4 67.22 44.26 -0.36
N PRO A 5 66.10 43.71 -0.88
CA PRO A 5 64.98 43.27 -0.05
C PRO A 5 65.34 41.98 0.71
N PRO A 6 64.69 41.72 1.86
CA PRO A 6 64.93 40.52 2.67
C PRO A 6 64.40 39.25 1.98
N PRO A 7 64.94 38.06 2.32
CA PRO A 7 64.49 36.80 1.75
C PRO A 7 63.08 36.45 2.23
N SER A 8 62.24 36.02 1.29
CA SER A 8 60.89 35.50 1.53
C SER A 8 60.96 34.18 2.29
N HIS A 9 60.40 34.15 3.50
CA HIS A 9 60.14 32.91 4.23
C HIS A 9 59.07 32.10 3.50
N ASP A 10 59.41 30.85 3.14
CA ASP A 10 58.46 29.85 2.66
C ASP A 10 57.39 29.60 3.73
N VAL A 11 56.19 30.10 3.48
CA VAL A 11 54.98 29.73 4.23
C VAL A 11 54.48 28.40 3.65
N PRO A 12 54.38 27.31 4.42
CA PRO A 12 53.83 26.07 3.91
C PRO A 12 52.36 26.28 3.51
N PRO A 13 51.89 25.63 2.43
CA PRO A 13 50.51 25.77 2.00
C PRO A 13 49.55 25.27 3.10
N PRO A 14 48.36 25.88 3.22
CA PRO A 14 47.37 25.43 4.20
C PRO A 14 46.97 23.98 3.93
N PRO A 15 46.66 23.18 4.97
CA PRO A 15 46.23 21.81 4.79
C PRO A 15 44.97 21.78 3.93
N SER A 16 44.98 20.92 2.91
CA SER A 16 43.82 20.65 2.06
C SER A 16 42.59 20.32 2.91
N PRO A 17 41.37 20.75 2.50
CA PRO A 17 40.16 20.41 3.23
C PRO A 17 40.03 18.89 3.34
N GLN A 18 40.12 18.39 4.56
CA GLN A 18 39.93 16.99 4.86
C GLN A 18 38.48 16.64 4.53
N PRO A 19 38.20 15.63 3.69
CA PRO A 19 36.82 15.21 3.44
C PRO A 19 36.18 14.79 4.77
N PRO A 20 34.89 15.09 4.98
CA PRO A 20 34.22 14.77 6.23
C PRO A 20 34.38 13.28 6.55
N ALA A 21 34.68 12.98 7.81
CA ALA A 21 34.79 11.62 8.31
C ALA A 21 33.55 10.82 7.91
N VAL A 22 33.77 9.71 7.21
CA VAL A 22 32.71 8.80 6.77
C VAL A 22 32.14 8.13 8.02
N SER A 23 31.08 8.70 8.58
CA SER A 23 30.15 7.94 9.43
C SER A 23 29.59 6.80 8.58
N GLY A 24 29.72 5.55 9.03
CA GLY A 24 29.39 4.33 8.30
C GLY A 24 27.93 4.23 7.84
N GLY A 25 27.57 4.98 6.80
CA GLY A 25 26.37 4.80 6.02
C GLY A 25 26.52 3.68 4.98
N PRO A 26 25.42 3.26 4.34
CA PRO A 26 25.47 2.26 3.28
C PRO A 26 26.40 2.76 2.15
N PRO A 27 27.17 1.87 1.50
CA PRO A 27 28.07 2.30 0.44
C PRO A 27 27.25 2.89 -0.72
N ARG A 28 27.27 4.23 -0.85
CA ARG A 28 26.84 4.92 -2.07
C ARG A 28 27.92 4.69 -3.12
N LEU A 29 27.68 3.78 -4.04
CA LEU A 29 28.55 3.63 -5.20
C LEU A 29 27.97 4.43 -6.36
N GLY A 30 28.53 5.62 -6.57
CA GLY A 30 28.57 6.21 -7.90
C GLY A 30 29.19 5.20 -8.87
N ARG A 31 28.74 5.23 -10.14
CA ARG A 31 29.22 4.43 -11.29
C ARG A 31 30.66 3.93 -11.11
N ALA A 32 30.82 2.75 -10.52
CA ALA A 32 32.07 2.04 -10.46
C ALA A 32 31.72 0.55 -10.45
N ASN A 33 32.29 -0.18 -11.39
CA ASN A 33 32.20 -1.63 -11.57
C ASN A 33 32.81 -2.37 -10.37
N SER A 34 32.16 -2.29 -9.22
CA SER A 34 32.53 -3.06 -8.03
C SER A 34 31.59 -4.25 -7.93
N LEU A 35 32.05 -5.39 -8.47
CA LEU A 35 31.48 -6.72 -8.29
C LEU A 35 31.67 -7.21 -6.84
N VAL A 36 31.15 -6.45 -5.87
CA VAL A 36 30.88 -7.02 -4.54
C VAL A 36 29.61 -7.82 -4.71
N PRO A 37 29.61 -9.15 -4.49
CA PRO A 37 28.37 -9.92 -4.50
C PRO A 37 27.44 -9.29 -3.47
N ALA A 38 26.33 -8.72 -3.94
CA ALA A 38 25.29 -8.26 -3.05
C ALA A 38 24.86 -9.45 -2.18
N PRO A 39 24.60 -9.26 -0.87
CA PRO A 39 23.94 -10.31 -0.10
C PRO A 39 22.70 -10.75 -0.88
N SER A 40 22.51 -12.06 -1.02
CA SER A 40 21.38 -12.63 -1.76
C SER A 40 20.09 -12.18 -1.07
N SER A 41 19.54 -11.07 -1.54
CA SER A 41 18.29 -10.57 -0.98
C SER A 41 17.18 -11.57 -1.27
N LYS A 42 16.28 -11.70 -0.29
CA LYS A 42 15.08 -12.54 -0.38
C LYS A 42 13.82 -11.71 -0.64
N LEU A 43 13.94 -10.37 -0.70
CA LEU A 43 12.79 -9.46 -0.76
C LEU A 43 12.17 -9.39 -2.15
N LEU A 44 13.00 -9.26 -3.19
CA LEU A 44 12.56 -9.13 -4.59
C LEU A 44 12.87 -10.39 -5.41
N VAL A 45 12.01 -10.68 -6.37
CA VAL A 45 12.27 -11.65 -7.44
C VAL A 45 13.12 -10.96 -8.51
N TYR A 46 14.26 -11.58 -8.83
CA TYR A 46 15.14 -11.16 -9.91
C TYR A 46 15.03 -12.12 -11.08
N VAL A 47 14.85 -11.58 -12.28
CA VAL A 47 14.98 -12.33 -13.53
C VAL A 47 16.45 -12.33 -13.96
N PRO A 48 16.97 -13.38 -14.63
CA PRO A 48 18.32 -13.32 -15.19
C PRO A 48 18.49 -12.05 -16.05
N LEU A 49 19.56 -11.29 -15.78
CA LEU A 49 19.89 -9.96 -16.34
C LEU A 49 19.27 -8.73 -15.65
N ASP A 50 18.44 -8.90 -14.61
CA ASP A 50 18.00 -7.76 -13.80
C ASP A 50 19.21 -7.06 -13.15
N ALA A 51 19.23 -5.73 -13.23
CA ALA A 51 20.18 -4.93 -12.47
C ALA A 51 19.88 -5.06 -10.96
N PRO A 52 20.92 -5.03 -10.10
CA PRO A 52 20.72 -5.01 -8.65
C PRO A 52 19.84 -3.83 -8.23
N ASP A 53 18.86 -4.08 -7.37
CA ASP A 53 17.93 -3.05 -6.92
C ASP A 53 18.49 -2.28 -5.71
N ASP A 54 18.50 -0.94 -5.79
CA ASP A 54 19.08 -0.09 -4.73
C ASP A 54 18.29 -0.16 -3.43
N LEU A 55 16.95 -0.18 -3.51
CA LEU A 55 16.09 -0.28 -2.34
C LEU A 55 16.33 -1.61 -1.64
N ASP A 56 16.33 -2.68 -2.43
CA ASP A 56 16.52 -4.02 -1.91
C ASP A 56 17.88 -4.21 -1.24
N ARG A 57 18.96 -3.77 -1.90
CA ARG A 57 20.31 -3.81 -1.34
C ARG A 57 20.43 -3.01 -0.05
N ASN A 58 19.82 -1.83 0.01
CA ASN A 58 19.83 -0.99 1.20
C ASN A 58 19.11 -1.67 2.37
N TRP A 59 17.93 -2.26 2.12
CA TRP A 59 17.17 -2.94 3.16
C TRP A 59 17.88 -4.20 3.67
N ALA A 60 18.41 -5.01 2.75
CA ALA A 60 19.22 -6.17 3.09
C ALA A 60 20.47 -5.80 3.90
N TRP A 61 21.12 -4.66 3.58
CA TRP A 61 22.27 -4.19 4.36
C TRP A 61 21.90 -3.81 5.79
N HIS A 62 20.80 -3.09 5.99
CA HIS A 62 20.30 -2.76 7.32
C HIS A 62 19.97 -4.02 8.13
N TYR A 63 19.33 -5.01 7.50
CA TYR A 63 19.05 -6.30 8.13
C TYR A 63 20.33 -7.05 8.52
N MET A 64 21.27 -7.23 7.60
CA MET A 64 22.52 -7.95 7.89
C MET A 64 23.36 -7.26 8.96
N THR A 65 23.34 -5.93 9.00
CA THR A 65 24.01 -5.15 10.05
C THR A 65 23.32 -5.36 11.40
N ALA A 66 21.99 -5.37 11.43
CA ALA A 66 21.23 -5.70 12.64
C ALA A 66 21.52 -7.12 13.14
N GLN A 67 21.57 -8.12 12.24
CA GLN A 67 21.82 -9.52 12.59
C GLN A 67 23.19 -9.74 13.24
N LYS A 68 24.23 -9.03 12.79
CA LYS A 68 25.55 -9.07 13.43
C LYS A 68 25.54 -8.58 14.88
N GLN A 69 24.58 -7.75 15.24
CA GLN A 69 24.40 -7.20 16.59
C GLN A 69 23.45 -8.06 17.44
N LEU A 70 22.72 -9.01 16.82
CA LEU A 70 21.72 -9.88 17.44
C LEU A 70 22.24 -11.30 17.73
N THR A 71 23.57 -11.52 17.83
CA THR A 71 24.11 -12.87 18.10
C THR A 71 23.69 -13.39 19.48
N GLY A 72 22.82 -14.41 19.52
CA GLY A 72 22.27 -15.05 20.73
C GLY A 72 20.73 -15.10 20.74
N ASP A 73 20.11 -15.70 21.77
CA ASP A 73 18.65 -15.68 22.00
C ASP A 73 18.17 -14.24 22.24
N MET A 74 17.92 -13.47 21.17
CA MET A 74 17.44 -12.07 21.20
C MET A 74 18.01 -11.24 22.36
N ALA A 75 19.30 -11.44 22.63
CA ALA A 75 19.89 -11.09 23.91
C ALA A 75 20.06 -9.56 23.99
N ASP A 76 19.19 -8.97 24.80
CA ASP A 76 19.14 -7.57 25.22
C ASP A 76 18.61 -6.58 24.17
N LEU A 77 17.27 -6.55 24.05
CA LEU A 77 16.55 -5.58 23.22
C LEU A 77 16.91 -4.13 23.57
N ASP A 78 17.21 -3.85 24.84
CA ASP A 78 17.57 -2.50 25.28
C ASP A 78 18.95 -2.12 24.77
N LYS A 79 19.90 -3.06 24.73
CA LYS A 79 21.16 -2.86 24.03
C LYS A 79 20.92 -2.57 22.54
N TRP A 80 20.05 -3.35 21.88
CA TRP A 80 19.76 -3.18 20.46
C TRP A 80 19.14 -1.80 20.14
N LYS A 81 18.26 -1.28 21.01
CA LYS A 81 17.69 0.09 20.88
C LYS A 81 18.77 1.17 20.80
N THR A 82 19.89 0.99 21.51
CA THR A 82 21.00 1.95 21.58
C THR A 82 22.02 1.82 20.45
N VAL A 83 21.97 0.76 19.63
CA VAL A 83 22.95 0.58 18.55
C VAL A 83 22.66 1.53 17.40
N ASP A 84 23.65 2.35 17.04
CA ASP A 84 23.59 3.26 15.90
C ASP A 84 24.28 2.68 14.65
N GLY A 85 24.09 3.34 13.50
CA GLY A 85 24.73 2.96 12.24
C GLY A 85 23.86 2.16 11.27
N PHE A 86 22.61 1.86 11.62
CA PHE A 86 21.63 1.30 10.68
C PHE A 86 20.20 1.71 11.05
N GLU A 87 19.29 1.61 10.09
CA GLU A 87 17.88 1.90 10.26
C GLU A 87 17.14 0.69 10.84
N LYS A 88 16.78 0.78 12.13
CA LYS A 88 16.09 -0.30 12.86
C LYS A 88 14.75 -0.67 12.23
N HIS A 89 13.93 0.30 11.85
CA HIS A 89 12.65 0.06 11.19
C HIS A 89 12.83 -0.74 9.89
N THR A 90 13.75 -0.33 9.03
CA THR A 90 14.07 -1.00 7.76
C THR A 90 14.55 -2.44 7.99
N ALA A 91 15.43 -2.66 8.96
CA ALA A 91 15.92 -3.99 9.33
C ALA A 91 14.79 -4.91 9.83
N LEU A 92 13.93 -4.42 10.74
CA LEU A 92 12.81 -5.21 11.29
C LEU A 92 11.78 -5.56 10.23
N VAL A 93 11.42 -4.60 9.37
CA VAL A 93 10.47 -4.84 8.29
C VAL A 93 11.06 -5.84 7.30
N TYR A 94 12.33 -5.71 6.92
CA TYR A 94 12.97 -6.68 6.05
C TYR A 94 12.96 -8.10 6.66
N GLY A 95 13.31 -8.24 7.94
CA GLY A 95 13.25 -9.51 8.66
C GLY A 95 11.83 -10.09 8.73
N LEU A 96 10.83 -9.23 8.96
CA LEU A 96 9.42 -9.62 8.96
C LEU A 96 8.99 -10.17 7.60
N LEU A 97 9.39 -9.50 6.51
CA LEU A 97 9.00 -9.90 5.16
C LEU A 97 9.73 -11.15 4.68
N THR A 98 10.98 -11.37 5.09
CA THR A 98 11.86 -12.39 4.49
C THR A 98 12.18 -13.58 5.39
N ASP A 99 11.91 -13.50 6.70
CA ASP A 99 12.31 -14.48 7.70
C ASP A 99 11.12 -14.80 8.65
N SER A 100 11.26 -14.66 9.98
CA SER A 100 10.19 -14.95 10.95
C SER A 100 9.26 -13.76 11.20
N LYS A 101 8.13 -13.71 10.47
CA LYS A 101 7.15 -12.62 10.60
C LYS A 101 6.65 -12.38 12.03
N GLU A 102 6.45 -13.45 12.82
CA GLU A 102 5.94 -13.36 14.19
C GLU A 102 6.96 -12.73 15.14
N ILE A 103 8.22 -13.16 15.07
CA ILE A 103 9.31 -12.63 15.90
C ILE A 103 9.55 -11.16 15.57
N PHE A 104 9.72 -10.84 14.29
CA PHE A 104 9.99 -9.47 13.87
C PHE A 104 8.79 -8.54 14.10
N TRP A 105 7.55 -9.04 14.04
CA TRP A 105 6.37 -8.27 14.44
C TRP A 105 6.37 -7.94 15.93
N ALA A 106 6.68 -8.91 16.80
CA ALA A 106 6.79 -8.66 18.24
C ALA A 106 7.83 -7.57 18.54
N LEU A 107 9.01 -7.66 17.91
CA LEU A 107 10.07 -6.65 18.03
C LEU A 107 9.62 -5.28 17.51
N LEU A 108 9.00 -5.24 16.33
CA LEU A 108 8.52 -3.99 15.72
C LEU A 108 7.51 -3.27 16.60
N ARG A 109 6.58 -4.02 17.22
CA ARG A 109 5.62 -3.45 18.18
C ARG A 109 6.28 -2.85 19.39
N THR A 110 7.30 -3.51 19.97
CA THR A 110 8.06 -2.93 21.09
C THR A 110 8.68 -1.60 20.69
N PHE A 111 9.28 -1.53 19.50
CA PHE A 111 9.87 -0.29 18.99
C PHE A 111 8.86 0.81 18.70
N TRP A 112 7.69 0.46 18.18
CA TRP A 112 6.62 1.41 17.92
C TRP A 112 6.03 2.00 19.20
N ASN A 113 5.87 1.19 20.24
CA ASN A 113 5.37 1.64 21.54
C ASN A 113 6.34 2.63 22.21
N ASP A 114 7.64 2.42 22.03
CA ASP A 114 8.67 3.28 22.61
C ASP A 114 8.93 4.55 21.78
N ASN A 115 8.68 4.51 20.46
CA ASN A 115 9.07 5.59 19.56
C ASN A 115 8.14 5.72 18.33
N GLN A 116 7.25 6.71 18.38
CA GLN A 116 6.32 7.02 17.28
C GLN A 116 7.05 7.38 15.97
N ALA A 117 8.22 8.04 16.02
CA ALA A 117 8.96 8.39 14.80
C ALA A 117 9.50 7.15 14.08
N ILE A 118 9.77 6.05 14.80
CA ILE A 118 10.14 4.77 14.18
C ILE A 118 8.93 4.18 13.48
N LYS A 119 7.74 4.25 14.09
CA LYS A 119 6.48 3.82 13.48
C LYS A 119 6.16 4.58 12.20
N ASP A 120 6.27 5.90 12.21
CA ASP A 120 6.00 6.73 11.03
C ASP A 120 6.99 6.41 9.88
N LYS A 121 8.27 6.24 10.20
CA LYS A 121 9.30 5.81 9.23
C LYS A 121 9.05 4.40 8.70
N THR A 122 8.57 3.48 9.54
CA THR A 122 8.16 2.14 9.08
C THR A 122 7.10 2.25 8.00
N PHE A 123 6.03 3.01 8.23
CA PHE A 123 4.96 3.17 7.24
C PHE A 123 5.43 3.91 5.99
N GLN A 124 6.29 4.92 6.12
CA GLN A 124 6.91 5.58 4.97
C GLN A 124 7.73 4.59 4.11
N GLY A 125 8.51 3.71 4.74
CA GLY A 125 9.27 2.67 4.07
C GLY A 125 8.39 1.63 3.38
N LEU A 126 7.33 1.17 4.06
CA LEU A 126 6.33 0.24 3.49
C LEU A 126 5.61 0.85 2.29
N HIS A 127 5.24 2.13 2.38
CA HIS A 127 4.66 2.87 1.26
C HIS A 127 5.56 2.88 0.04
N ALA A 128 6.83 3.26 0.21
CA ALA A 128 7.80 3.30 -0.87
C ALA A 128 8.02 1.91 -1.48
N LEU A 129 8.11 0.87 -0.64
CA LEU A 129 8.25 -0.51 -1.09
C LEU A 129 7.06 -0.93 -1.97
N VAL A 130 5.83 -0.68 -1.52
CA VAL A 130 4.63 -1.04 -2.26
C VAL A 130 4.58 -0.27 -3.58
N ASP A 131 4.66 1.06 -3.54
CA ASP A 131 4.48 1.92 -4.71
C ASP A 131 5.51 1.62 -5.82
N ILE A 132 6.74 1.25 -5.43
CA ILE A 132 7.87 1.12 -6.36
C ILE A 132 8.14 -0.34 -6.74
N ARG A 133 7.82 -1.32 -5.87
CA ARG A 133 8.28 -2.72 -6.01
C ARG A 133 7.26 -3.80 -5.69
N PHE A 134 5.98 -3.49 -5.41
CA PHE A 134 4.99 -4.52 -5.04
C PHE A 134 4.96 -5.72 -6.01
N LEU A 135 4.93 -5.47 -7.32
CA LEU A 135 4.92 -6.52 -8.35
C LEU A 135 6.24 -7.29 -8.47
N ARG A 136 7.35 -6.77 -7.93
CA ARG A 136 8.65 -7.46 -7.88
C ARG A 136 8.91 -8.14 -6.54
N LEU A 137 8.08 -7.93 -5.52
CA LEU A 137 8.21 -8.64 -4.25
C LEU A 137 8.12 -10.16 -4.47
N ALA A 138 8.94 -10.91 -3.73
CA ALA A 138 8.79 -12.35 -3.64
C ALA A 138 7.37 -12.72 -3.14
N PRO A 139 6.75 -13.82 -3.64
CA PRO A 139 5.41 -14.21 -3.22
C PRO A 139 5.25 -14.34 -1.69
N SER A 140 6.23 -14.94 -1.01
CA SER A 140 6.27 -15.04 0.46
C SER A 140 6.31 -13.66 1.13
N CYS A 141 7.06 -12.71 0.57
CA CYS A 141 7.13 -11.34 1.09
C CYS A 141 5.79 -10.62 0.92
N ARG A 142 5.05 -10.84 -0.17
CA ARG A 142 3.70 -10.30 -0.33
C ARG A 142 2.74 -10.88 0.71
N VAL A 143 2.77 -12.20 0.94
CA VAL A 143 1.97 -12.84 2.00
C VAL A 143 2.27 -12.22 3.35
N ASN A 144 3.55 -12.05 3.70
CA ASN A 144 3.97 -11.48 4.97
C ASN A 144 3.59 -9.98 5.10
N LEU A 145 3.62 -9.22 4.00
CA LEU A 145 3.16 -7.84 3.97
C LEU A 145 1.66 -7.74 4.24
N LEU A 146 0.85 -8.58 3.57
CA LEU A 146 -0.59 -8.59 3.78
C LEU A 146 -0.94 -9.03 5.20
N TRP A 147 -0.23 -10.02 5.73
CA TRP A 147 -0.34 -10.42 7.14
C TRP A 147 -0.01 -9.27 8.09
N LEU A 148 1.06 -8.50 7.84
CA LEU A 148 1.41 -7.33 8.64
C LEU A 148 0.29 -6.29 8.65
N VAL A 149 -0.31 -6.02 7.50
CA VAL A 149 -1.44 -5.08 7.40
C VAL A 149 -2.63 -5.57 8.22
N GLU A 150 -2.94 -6.88 8.18
CA GLU A 150 -3.98 -7.47 9.03
C GLU A 150 -3.68 -7.32 10.53
N GLN A 151 -2.43 -7.53 10.95
CA GLN A 151 -2.04 -7.31 12.35
C GLN A 151 -2.16 -5.83 12.74
N CYS A 152 -1.84 -4.90 11.85
CA CYS A 152 -2.02 -3.48 12.11
C CYS A 152 -3.50 -3.11 12.26
N ILE A 153 -4.38 -3.66 11.40
CA ILE A 153 -5.83 -3.47 11.51
C ILE A 153 -6.34 -4.03 12.84
N HIS A 154 -5.92 -5.25 13.21
CA HIS A 154 -6.28 -5.87 14.49
C HIS A 154 -5.84 -5.02 15.69
N ASP A 155 -4.61 -4.51 15.67
CA ASP A 155 -4.05 -3.69 16.74
C ASP A 155 -4.47 -2.20 16.63
N SER A 156 -5.48 -1.87 15.80
CA SER A 156 -6.04 -0.52 15.60
C SER A 156 -4.99 0.53 15.18
N VAL A 157 -3.95 0.11 14.47
CA VAL A 157 -2.95 0.98 13.85
C VAL A 157 -3.47 1.43 12.49
N ASN A 158 -3.72 2.74 12.31
CA ASN A 158 -4.21 3.28 11.04
C ASN A 158 -3.26 2.92 9.88
N VAL A 159 -3.82 2.26 8.87
CA VAL A 159 -3.13 1.82 7.64
C VAL A 159 -3.79 2.36 6.38
N ASP A 160 -4.61 3.41 6.47
CA ASP A 160 -5.41 3.93 5.35
C ASP A 160 -4.55 4.22 4.13
N ALA A 161 -3.46 4.96 4.33
CA ALA A 161 -2.56 5.32 3.26
C ALA A 161 -1.92 4.08 2.61
N LEU A 162 -1.56 3.06 3.41
CA LEU A 162 -0.94 1.83 2.94
C LEU A 162 -1.96 0.98 2.15
N LEU A 163 -3.19 0.92 2.62
CA LEU A 163 -4.31 0.29 1.91
C LEU A 163 -4.57 0.98 0.57
N ILE A 164 -4.52 2.31 0.49
CA ILE A 164 -4.70 3.05 -0.78
C ILE A 164 -3.64 2.64 -1.80
N VAL A 165 -2.37 2.54 -1.41
CA VAL A 165 -1.32 2.14 -2.36
C VAL A 165 -1.42 0.67 -2.74
N LEU A 166 -1.82 -0.22 -1.83
CA LEU A 166 -2.09 -1.63 -2.13
C LEU A 166 -3.26 -1.79 -3.11
N MET A 167 -4.35 -1.03 -2.91
CA MET A 167 -5.54 -1.08 -3.77
C MET A 167 -5.25 -0.76 -5.24
N ARG A 168 -4.17 -0.02 -5.55
CA ARG A 168 -3.73 0.23 -6.95
C ARG A 168 -3.35 -1.05 -7.70
N TYR A 169 -3.00 -2.11 -6.98
CA TYR A 169 -2.61 -3.39 -7.55
C TYR A 169 -3.77 -4.39 -7.62
N VAL A 170 -4.95 -4.04 -7.09
CA VAL A 170 -6.17 -4.86 -7.22
C VAL A 170 -6.65 -4.81 -8.66
N GLY A 171 -6.89 -5.97 -9.27
CA GLY A 171 -7.32 -6.07 -10.67
C GLY A 171 -6.19 -5.93 -11.70
N VAL A 172 -4.95 -5.64 -11.27
CA VAL A 172 -3.79 -5.76 -12.16
C VAL A 172 -3.63 -7.24 -12.51
N THR A 173 -3.62 -7.56 -13.80
CA THR A 173 -3.58 -8.93 -14.37
C THR A 173 -2.27 -9.65 -14.07
N CYS A 174 -2.03 -9.96 -12.80
CA CYS A 174 -1.29 -11.14 -12.42
C CYS A 174 -2.33 -12.15 -11.90
N ALA A 175 -3.03 -12.79 -12.83
CA ALA A 175 -3.97 -13.87 -12.50
C ALA A 175 -3.32 -15.00 -11.67
N ASP A 176 -1.98 -15.06 -11.67
CA ASP A 176 -1.17 -16.06 -10.95
C ASP A 176 -0.27 -15.48 -9.84
N ALA A 177 -0.40 -14.18 -9.49
CA ALA A 177 0.37 -13.65 -8.36
C ALA A 177 -0.28 -14.06 -7.03
N GLU A 178 0.33 -15.05 -6.38
CA GLU A 178 0.05 -15.33 -4.98
C GLU A 178 0.66 -14.23 -4.07
N PRO A 179 -0.07 -13.74 -3.05
CA PRO A 179 -1.48 -14.03 -2.73
C PRO A 179 -2.48 -13.23 -3.60
N ASN A 180 -3.69 -13.77 -3.78
CA ASN A 180 -4.78 -13.07 -4.46
C ASN A 180 -5.21 -11.82 -3.66
N LEU A 181 -4.76 -10.65 -4.13
CA LEU A 181 -4.96 -9.38 -3.43
C LEU A 181 -6.42 -8.96 -3.33
N LEU A 182 -7.24 -9.32 -4.32
CA LEU A 182 -8.66 -9.02 -4.31
C LEU A 182 -9.39 -9.80 -3.21
N GLU A 183 -9.15 -11.12 -3.14
CA GLU A 183 -9.74 -11.93 -2.08
C GLU A 183 -9.28 -11.51 -0.70
N TRP A 184 -7.99 -11.23 -0.57
CA TRP A 184 -7.45 -10.68 0.66
C TRP A 184 -8.13 -9.37 1.05
N LEU A 185 -8.31 -8.44 0.10
CA LEU A 185 -8.94 -7.16 0.38
C LEU A 185 -10.39 -7.35 0.82
N VAL A 186 -11.18 -8.18 0.12
CA VAL A 186 -12.57 -8.50 0.49
C VAL A 186 -12.64 -9.06 1.91
N ARG A 187 -11.74 -9.99 2.26
CA ARG A 187 -11.66 -10.54 3.61
C ARG A 187 -11.26 -9.50 4.65
N ALA A 188 -10.26 -8.67 4.35
CA ALA A 188 -9.79 -7.63 5.25
C ALA A 188 -10.90 -6.62 5.53
N VAL A 189 -11.63 -6.19 4.49
CA VAL A 189 -12.71 -5.18 4.58
C VAL A 189 -13.98 -5.66 5.28
N ALA A 190 -14.19 -6.97 5.33
CA ALA A 190 -15.24 -7.58 6.14
C ALA A 190 -15.00 -7.43 7.66
N THR A 191 -13.79 -7.06 8.10
CA THR A 191 -13.53 -6.83 9.52
C THR A 191 -14.16 -5.53 10.00
N PRO A 192 -14.74 -5.49 11.22
CA PRO A 192 -15.35 -4.27 11.75
C PRO A 192 -14.31 -3.18 12.07
N ALA A 193 -13.04 -3.55 12.27
CA ALA A 193 -11.95 -2.67 12.70
C ALA A 193 -11.50 -1.63 11.65
N ILE A 194 -12.02 -1.67 10.43
CA ILE A 194 -11.62 -0.72 9.39
C ILE A 194 -12.23 0.67 9.59
N TRP A 195 -11.42 1.70 9.35
CA TRP A 195 -11.77 3.10 9.48
C TRP A 195 -12.74 3.57 8.39
N ASP A 196 -13.69 4.41 8.77
CA ASP A 196 -14.67 4.99 7.84
C ASP A 196 -14.03 5.89 6.77
N SER A 197 -12.85 6.44 7.05
CA SER A 197 -12.04 7.25 6.13
C SER A 197 -11.63 6.49 4.86
N ILE A 198 -11.37 5.18 4.96
CA ILE A 198 -10.88 4.38 3.83
C ILE A 198 -12.02 3.75 3.01
N VAL A 199 -13.23 3.67 3.56
CA VAL A 199 -14.40 3.04 2.92
C VAL A 199 -14.68 3.56 1.50
N PRO A 200 -14.63 4.88 1.20
CA PRO A 200 -14.88 5.37 -0.16
C PRO A 200 -13.84 4.89 -1.17
N HIS A 201 -12.58 4.73 -0.75
CA HIS A 201 -11.50 4.22 -1.62
C HIS A 201 -11.64 2.72 -1.87
N VAL A 202 -12.03 1.96 -0.84
CA VAL A 202 -12.36 0.54 -0.96
C VAL A 202 -13.55 0.36 -1.90
N ALA A 203 -14.60 1.14 -1.71
CA ALA A 203 -15.77 1.12 -2.58
C ALA A 203 -15.41 1.42 -4.03
N PHE A 204 -14.63 2.47 -4.27
CA PHE A 204 -14.16 2.81 -5.62
C PHE A 204 -13.42 1.62 -6.27
N THR A 205 -12.46 1.05 -5.56
CA THR A 205 -11.59 -0.03 -6.05
C THR A 205 -12.38 -1.31 -6.34
N LEU A 206 -13.22 -1.75 -5.39
CA LEU A 206 -13.99 -2.98 -5.53
C LEU A 206 -15.09 -2.85 -6.59
N LEU A 207 -15.74 -1.69 -6.69
CA LEU A 207 -16.75 -1.47 -7.72
C LEU A 207 -16.13 -1.36 -9.12
N SER A 208 -14.91 -0.85 -9.27
CA SER A 208 -14.27 -0.74 -10.60
C SER A 208 -13.99 -2.09 -11.26
N ILE A 209 -13.82 -3.15 -10.47
CA ILE A 209 -13.52 -4.51 -10.96
C ILE A 209 -14.76 -5.40 -11.06
N LEU A 210 -15.88 -5.01 -10.41
CA LEU A 210 -17.12 -5.80 -10.43
C LEU A 210 -17.59 -6.19 -11.84
N PRO A 211 -17.54 -5.29 -12.86
CA PRO A 211 -17.92 -5.67 -14.22
C PRO A 211 -17.20 -6.92 -14.75
N GLU A 212 -15.92 -7.09 -14.42
CA GLU A 212 -15.14 -8.27 -14.84
C GLU A 212 -15.60 -9.54 -14.09
N LEU A 213 -16.00 -9.41 -12.83
CA LEU A 213 -16.41 -10.53 -11.99
C LEU A 213 -17.74 -11.15 -12.44
N TYR A 214 -18.73 -10.35 -12.86
CA TYR A 214 -20.04 -10.85 -13.31
C TYR A 214 -20.19 -10.97 -14.83
N ALA A 215 -19.34 -10.33 -15.65
CA ALA A 215 -19.37 -10.49 -17.11
C ALA A 215 -18.62 -11.73 -17.61
N THR A 216 -17.72 -12.30 -16.81
CA THR A 216 -17.03 -13.55 -17.17
C THR A 216 -18.06 -14.68 -17.27
N LYS A 217 -18.10 -15.40 -18.40
CA LYS A 217 -18.82 -16.69 -18.53
C LYS A 217 -17.92 -17.79 -17.97
N PRO A 218 -18.04 -18.19 -16.69
CA PRO A 218 -17.00 -18.99 -16.07
C PRO A 218 -17.38 -20.47 -16.16
N LEU A 219 -16.38 -21.35 -16.12
CA LEU A 219 -16.57 -22.75 -15.75
C LEU A 219 -17.32 -22.81 -14.40
N LYS A 220 -18.20 -23.80 -14.19
CA LYS A 220 -19.12 -23.88 -13.02
C LYS A 220 -18.47 -23.53 -11.66
N ALA A 221 -17.22 -23.94 -11.43
CA ALA A 221 -16.50 -23.68 -10.18
C ALA A 221 -16.10 -22.20 -9.99
N THR A 222 -15.56 -21.56 -11.03
CA THR A 222 -15.17 -20.15 -11.02
C THR A 222 -16.39 -19.23 -10.93
N LYS A 223 -17.54 -19.69 -11.44
CA LYS A 223 -18.82 -18.98 -11.34
C LYS A 223 -19.24 -18.83 -9.88
N ASN A 224 -19.21 -19.90 -9.10
CA ASN A 224 -19.63 -19.82 -7.69
C ASN A 224 -18.74 -18.88 -6.86
N ARG A 225 -17.43 -18.86 -7.12
CA ARG A 225 -16.48 -17.98 -6.45
C ARG A 225 -16.72 -16.50 -6.79
N ASN A 226 -16.81 -16.16 -8.08
CA ASN A 226 -17.07 -14.78 -8.49
C ASN A 226 -18.41 -14.26 -7.95
N HIS A 227 -19.46 -15.10 -7.97
CA HIS A 227 -20.76 -14.76 -7.39
C HIS A 227 -20.67 -14.47 -5.88
N GLY A 228 -19.93 -15.30 -5.12
CA GLY A 228 -19.67 -15.06 -3.70
C GLY A 228 -18.92 -13.74 -3.46
N MET A 229 -17.90 -13.44 -4.27
CA MET A 229 -17.16 -12.17 -4.14
C MET A 229 -18.03 -10.94 -4.42
N VAL A 230 -18.92 -11.00 -5.43
CA VAL A 230 -19.89 -9.92 -5.68
C VAL A 230 -20.80 -9.73 -4.46
N GLN A 231 -21.29 -10.81 -3.87
CA GLN A 231 -22.11 -10.76 -2.66
C GLN A 231 -21.35 -10.13 -1.49
N ASP A 232 -20.10 -10.54 -1.25
CA ASP A 232 -19.29 -10.04 -0.13
C ASP A 232 -18.97 -8.55 -0.27
N ILE A 233 -18.59 -8.12 -1.49
CA ILE A 233 -18.36 -6.69 -1.80
C ILE A 233 -19.62 -5.87 -1.52
N MET A 234 -20.76 -6.33 -2.01
CA MET A 234 -22.02 -5.60 -1.85
C MET A 234 -22.50 -5.59 -0.39
N THR A 235 -22.30 -6.69 0.34
CA THR A 235 -22.62 -6.78 1.78
C THR A 235 -21.78 -5.82 2.60
N PHE A 236 -20.47 -5.75 2.32
CA PHE A 236 -19.56 -4.77 2.94
C PHE A 236 -20.05 -3.33 2.70
N LEU A 237 -20.37 -2.98 1.44
CA LEU A 237 -20.81 -1.63 1.10
C LEU A 237 -22.08 -1.24 1.85
N VAL A 238 -23.09 -2.12 1.87
CA VAL A 238 -24.32 -1.88 2.61
C VAL A 238 -24.04 -1.69 4.10
N ALA A 239 -23.30 -2.61 4.72
CA ALA A 239 -23.02 -2.56 6.15
C ALA A 239 -22.32 -1.26 6.58
N ARG A 240 -21.42 -0.73 5.75
CA ARG A 240 -20.70 0.51 6.04
C ARG A 240 -21.50 1.77 5.76
N VAL A 241 -22.39 1.74 4.76
CA VAL A 241 -23.24 2.88 4.41
C VAL A 241 -24.41 3.02 5.39
N ASP A 242 -25.01 1.92 5.83
CA ASP A 242 -26.17 1.91 6.73
C ASP A 242 -25.83 2.45 8.14
N GLY A 243 -24.55 2.31 8.55
CA GLY A 243 -24.06 2.78 9.84
C GLY A 243 -23.58 4.24 9.89
N ALA A 244 -23.38 4.91 8.75
CA ALA A 244 -22.72 6.23 8.70
C ALA A 244 -23.17 7.09 7.48
N PRO A 245 -24.04 8.12 7.69
CA PRO A 245 -24.56 8.96 6.61
C PRO A 245 -23.49 9.74 5.82
N ASP A 246 -22.38 10.12 6.45
CA ASP A 246 -21.28 10.82 5.77
C ASP A 246 -20.51 9.86 4.84
N VAL A 247 -20.34 8.60 5.26
CA VAL A 247 -19.76 7.53 4.44
C VAL A 247 -20.66 7.25 3.24
N ALA A 248 -21.98 7.23 3.42
CA ALA A 248 -22.97 7.08 2.35
C ALA A 248 -22.74 8.10 1.22
N ALA A 249 -22.61 9.38 1.58
CA ALA A 249 -22.40 10.46 0.62
C ALA A 249 -21.05 10.33 -0.12
N LYS A 250 -19.98 9.94 0.60
CA LYS A 250 -18.65 9.73 0.00
C LYS A 250 -18.63 8.51 -0.94
N VAL A 251 -19.30 7.42 -0.58
CA VAL A 251 -19.45 6.22 -1.43
C VAL A 251 -20.27 6.55 -2.68
N ALA A 252 -21.37 7.30 -2.55
CA ALA A 252 -22.13 7.79 -3.70
C ALA A 252 -21.29 8.68 -4.65
N ALA A 253 -20.44 9.54 -4.08
CA ALA A 253 -19.49 10.33 -4.87
C ALA A 253 -18.46 9.45 -5.59
N ALA A 254 -17.95 8.39 -4.95
CA ALA A 254 -17.05 7.43 -5.56
C ALA A 254 -17.70 6.68 -6.73
N ILE A 255 -18.95 6.21 -6.57
CA ILE A 255 -19.73 5.59 -7.65
C ILE A 255 -19.90 6.57 -8.82
N SER A 256 -20.25 7.82 -8.53
CA SER A 256 -20.40 8.86 -9.53
C SER A 256 -19.10 9.14 -10.28
N ALA A 257 -17.95 9.09 -9.59
CA ALA A 257 -16.64 9.24 -10.20
C ALA A 257 -16.32 8.08 -11.16
N LEU A 258 -16.61 6.83 -10.77
CA LEU A 258 -16.42 5.66 -11.66
C LEU A 258 -17.23 5.79 -12.95
N ILE A 259 -18.45 6.31 -12.86
CA ILE A 259 -19.31 6.56 -14.01
C ILE A 259 -18.71 7.64 -14.92
N LYS A 260 -18.26 8.76 -14.33
CA LYS A 260 -17.63 9.86 -15.07
C LYS A 260 -16.33 9.47 -15.76
N LEU A 261 -15.52 8.61 -15.12
CA LEU A 261 -14.27 8.11 -15.68
C LEU A 261 -14.49 7.02 -16.74
N GLY A 262 -15.74 6.60 -17.00
CA GLY A 262 -16.07 5.56 -17.97
C GLY A 262 -15.67 4.15 -17.55
N MET A 263 -15.22 3.97 -16.29
CA MET A 263 -14.88 2.67 -15.72
C MET A 263 -16.13 1.80 -15.52
N MET A 264 -17.29 2.43 -15.33
CA MET A 264 -18.60 1.79 -15.38
C MET A 264 -19.58 2.67 -16.15
N ARG A 265 -20.40 2.12 -17.04
CA ARG A 265 -21.41 2.93 -17.75
C ARG A 265 -22.56 3.36 -16.84
N ASN A 266 -23.02 2.43 -15.99
CA ASN A 266 -24.01 2.62 -14.94
C ASN A 266 -23.98 1.36 -14.04
N LEU A 267 -24.72 1.38 -12.93
CA LEU A 267 -24.88 0.22 -12.05
C LEU A 267 -26.01 -0.72 -12.49
N LEU A 268 -26.70 -0.48 -13.61
CA LEU A 268 -27.88 -1.26 -13.99
C LEU A 268 -27.58 -2.77 -14.12
N PRO A 269 -26.49 -3.22 -14.77
CA PRO A 269 -26.15 -4.65 -14.80
C PRO A 269 -25.97 -5.26 -13.42
N LEU A 270 -25.43 -4.50 -12.46
CA LEU A 270 -25.28 -4.94 -11.08
C LEU A 270 -26.63 -4.97 -10.35
N VAL A 271 -27.50 -4.00 -10.58
CA VAL A 271 -28.87 -3.99 -10.04
C VAL A 271 -29.66 -5.18 -10.55
N ASP A 272 -29.61 -5.46 -11.85
CA ASP A 272 -30.27 -6.61 -12.47
C ASP A 272 -29.72 -7.93 -11.92
N TYR A 273 -28.39 -8.05 -11.83
CA TYR A 273 -27.72 -9.20 -11.22
C TYR A 273 -28.15 -9.42 -9.77
N LEU A 274 -28.20 -8.37 -8.95
CA LEU A 274 -28.65 -8.49 -7.56
C LEU A 274 -30.14 -8.85 -7.49
N GLY A 275 -30.97 -8.33 -8.40
CA GLY A 275 -32.38 -8.69 -8.49
C GLY A 275 -32.60 -10.17 -8.80
N GLU A 276 -31.78 -10.74 -9.69
CA GLU A 276 -31.87 -12.15 -10.10
C GLU A 276 -31.26 -13.11 -9.05
N TYR A 277 -30.08 -12.80 -8.52
CA TYR A 277 -29.28 -13.74 -7.72
C TYR A 277 -29.29 -13.44 -6.21
N HIS A 278 -29.48 -12.19 -5.78
CA HIS A 278 -29.41 -11.77 -4.37
C HIS A 278 -30.48 -10.71 -4.01
N PRO A 279 -31.79 -11.02 -4.14
CA PRO A 279 -32.85 -10.02 -4.10
C PRO A 279 -32.96 -9.25 -2.77
N ALA A 280 -32.63 -9.90 -1.65
CA ALA A 280 -32.59 -9.25 -0.33
C ALA A 280 -31.49 -8.18 -0.26
N LEU A 281 -30.29 -8.51 -0.75
CA LEU A 281 -29.15 -7.59 -0.80
C LEU A 281 -29.40 -6.45 -1.78
N GLY A 282 -30.05 -6.72 -2.91
CA GLY A 282 -30.50 -5.69 -3.85
C GLY A 282 -31.41 -4.64 -3.20
N LYS A 283 -32.38 -5.07 -2.38
CA LYS A 283 -33.25 -4.14 -1.62
C LYS A 283 -32.48 -3.33 -0.58
N GLN A 284 -31.50 -3.93 0.09
CA GLN A 284 -30.65 -3.21 1.04
C GLN A 284 -29.78 -2.16 0.33
N CYS A 285 -29.21 -2.49 -0.84
CA CYS A 285 -28.47 -1.52 -1.66
C CYS A 285 -29.34 -0.36 -2.12
N GLN A 286 -30.61 -0.64 -2.47
CA GLN A 286 -31.60 0.40 -2.81
C GLN A 286 -31.91 1.33 -1.65
N ALA A 287 -32.04 0.79 -0.44
CA ALA A 287 -32.27 1.60 0.77
C ALA A 287 -31.03 2.44 1.13
N ALA A 288 -29.84 1.84 1.06
CA ALA A 288 -28.58 2.47 1.45
C ALA A 288 -28.07 3.51 0.43
N LEU A 289 -28.23 3.25 -0.88
CA LEU A 289 -27.70 4.06 -1.97
C LEU A 289 -28.76 4.28 -3.07
N PRO A 290 -29.90 4.91 -2.76
CA PRO A 290 -31.05 5.01 -3.67
C PRO A 290 -30.71 5.68 -5.01
N LEU A 291 -29.84 6.70 -4.99
CA LEU A 291 -29.43 7.43 -6.20
C LEU A 291 -28.82 6.53 -7.30
N HIS A 292 -28.24 5.39 -6.91
CA HIS A 292 -27.51 4.50 -7.81
C HIS A 292 -28.18 3.14 -8.02
N PHE A 293 -29.00 2.68 -7.06
CA PHE A 293 -29.62 1.34 -7.10
C PHE A 293 -31.12 1.35 -7.39
N THR A 294 -31.80 2.51 -7.39
CA THR A 294 -33.20 2.60 -7.81
C THR A 294 -33.32 2.36 -9.32
N PRO A 295 -34.09 1.34 -9.78
CA PRO A 295 -34.34 1.11 -11.20
C PRO A 295 -35.03 2.34 -11.79
N ARG A 296 -34.42 2.98 -12.78
CA ARG A 296 -35.07 4.10 -13.48
C ARG A 296 -35.99 3.56 -14.58
N PRO A 297 -37.17 4.14 -14.78
CA PRO A 297 -38.08 3.71 -15.83
C PRO A 297 -37.40 3.84 -17.22
N PRO A 298 -37.73 2.92 -18.16
CA PRO A 298 -37.17 2.94 -19.50
C PRO A 298 -37.62 4.22 -20.23
N GLY A 299 -36.69 5.17 -20.40
CA GLY A 299 -36.98 6.44 -21.09
C GLY A 299 -36.01 7.58 -20.78
N ASN A 300 -35.34 7.58 -19.63
CA ASN A 300 -34.38 8.63 -19.26
C ASN A 300 -32.94 8.19 -19.56
N ILE A 301 -32.51 8.43 -20.79
CA ILE A 301 -31.11 8.29 -21.18
C ILE A 301 -30.33 9.52 -20.68
N TYR A 302 -29.25 9.25 -19.94
CA TYR A 302 -28.20 10.18 -19.45
C TYR A 302 -28.54 11.08 -18.25
N CYS A 303 -28.07 10.71 -17.06
CA CYS A 303 -27.56 11.72 -16.13
C CYS A 303 -26.16 12.10 -16.60
N THR A 304 -26.06 13.06 -17.51
CA THR A 304 -24.80 13.75 -17.77
C THR A 304 -24.54 14.65 -16.57
N CYS A 305 -23.69 14.22 -15.64
CA CYS A 305 -23.24 15.07 -14.56
C CYS A 305 -22.34 16.18 -15.12
N TYR A 306 -22.91 17.28 -15.59
CA TYR A 306 -22.16 18.48 -15.92
C TYR A 306 -21.75 19.20 -14.63
N VAL A 307 -20.46 19.26 -14.36
CA VAL A 307 -19.90 20.19 -13.39
C VAL A 307 -19.74 21.53 -14.11
N ARG A 308 -20.56 22.53 -13.73
CA ARG A 308 -20.34 23.91 -14.19
C ARG A 308 -19.34 24.56 -13.24
N THR A 309 -18.08 24.67 -13.67
CA THR A 309 -17.06 25.42 -12.95
C THR A 309 -17.28 26.91 -13.16
N THR A 310 -18.00 27.54 -12.23
CA THR A 310 -17.96 28.99 -12.04
C THR A 310 -17.72 29.26 -10.57
N GLY A 311 -16.51 29.74 -10.26
CA GLY A 311 -16.14 30.47 -9.04
C GLY A 311 -16.73 30.00 -7.71
N ALA A 312 -15.91 29.27 -6.95
CA ALA A 312 -15.93 29.21 -5.47
C ALA A 312 -17.17 28.68 -4.72
N SER A 313 -18.13 27.99 -5.35
CA SER A 313 -19.15 27.22 -4.60
C SER A 313 -19.66 26.01 -5.38
N LEU A 314 -19.58 24.83 -4.75
CA LEU A 314 -20.16 23.58 -5.25
C LEU A 314 -21.67 23.58 -4.98
N TYR A 315 -22.47 23.70 -6.04
CA TYR A 315 -23.90 23.44 -5.96
C TYR A 315 -24.26 22.20 -6.79
N MET A 316 -24.93 21.25 -6.16
CA MET A 316 -25.58 20.13 -6.83
C MET A 316 -26.87 20.68 -7.47
N VAL A 317 -26.94 20.71 -8.80
CA VAL A 317 -28.18 21.03 -9.51
C VAL A 317 -28.82 19.72 -9.92
N TYR A 318 -30.01 19.44 -9.37
CA TYR A 318 -30.90 18.38 -9.83
C TYR A 318 -31.71 18.93 -11.02
N VAL A 319 -31.64 18.25 -12.16
CA VAL A 319 -32.59 18.41 -13.28
C VAL A 319 -33.33 17.09 -13.43
#